data_AF-A0A1M5DQF8-F1
#
_entry.id   AF-A0A1M5DQF8-F1
#
_cell.length_a   1.000
_cell.length_b   1.000
_cell.length_c   1.000
_cell.angle_alpha   90.00
_cell.angle_beta   90.00
_cell.angle_gamma   90.00
#
_symmetry.space_group_name_H-M   'P 1'
#
loop_
_entity.id
_entity.type
_entity.pdbx_description
1 polymer ?
#
loop_
_entity_poly.entity_id
_entity_poly.type
_entity_poly.pdbx_seq_one_letter_code
_entity_poly.pdbx_strand_id
1 'polypeptide(L)' 'MKVLRDGASYSHREVVDLLVEFSAFKDRVEKKFKELARELDGKNNEHELWVNLYLISTDYAEEQFNKKQKQEAMQKVS' A
#
# COMPACT_ATOMS: atom_id res chain seq x y z
N MET A 1 -9.88 10.74 6.37
CA MET A 1 -9.67 9.52 5.55
C MET A 1 -10.15 9.86 4.14
N LYS A 2 -9.27 9.84 3.15
CA LYS A 2 -9.66 10.13 1.75
C LYS A 2 -10.37 8.90 1.20
N VAL A 3 -11.66 9.05 0.91
CA VAL A 3 -12.51 7.98 0.39
C VAL A 3 -12.05 7.59 -1.01
N LEU A 4 -11.84 6.30 -1.25
CA LEU A 4 -11.56 5.75 -2.59
C LEU A 4 -12.79 5.94 -3.49
N ARG A 5 -12.65 6.68 -4.58
CA ARG A 5 -13.74 7.02 -5.52
C ARG A 5 -13.69 6.11 -6.74
N ASP A 6 -14.86 5.65 -7.18
CA ASP A 6 -14.97 4.79 -8.37
C ASP A 6 -14.51 5.50 -9.64
N GLY A 7 -13.86 4.75 -10.54
CA GLY A 7 -13.41 5.23 -11.84
C GLY A 7 -12.21 6.20 -11.83
N ALA A 8 -11.54 6.39 -10.69
CA ALA A 8 -10.38 7.29 -10.59
C ALA A 8 -9.04 6.55 -10.80
N SER A 9 -8.18 7.08 -11.67
CA SER A 9 -6.75 6.74 -11.68
C SER A 9 -6.08 7.36 -10.45
N TYR A 10 -5.71 6.55 -9.46
CA TYR A 10 -4.98 7.02 -8.29
C TYR A 10 -3.55 7.39 -8.67
N SER A 11 -3.09 8.56 -8.23
CA SER A 11 -1.69 8.92 -8.37
C SER A 11 -0.82 8.04 -7.45
N HIS A 12 0.42 7.77 -7.84
CA HIS A 12 1.39 7.02 -7.03
C HIS A 12 1.47 7.55 -5.59
N ARG A 13 1.40 8.88 -5.41
CA ARG A 13 1.41 9.53 -4.11
C ARG A 13 0.21 9.16 -3.24
N GLU A 14 -0.99 9.13 -3.80
CA GLU A 14 -2.22 8.82 -3.04
C GLU A 14 -2.23 7.39 -2.52
N VAL A 15 -1.65 6.47 -3.30
CA VAL A 15 -1.54 5.08 -2.86
C VAL A 15 -0.44 4.92 -1.82
N VAL A 16 0.69 5.61 -1.95
CA VAL A 16 1.72 5.64 -0.90
C VAL A 16 1.16 6.18 0.42
N ASP A 17 0.39 7.27 0.39
CA ASP A 17 -0.23 7.84 1.59
C ASP A 17 -1.20 6.83 2.26
N LEU A 18 -1.97 6.07 1.47
CA LEU A 18 -2.82 5.00 1.97
C LEU A 18 -1.99 3.88 2.62
N LEU A 19 -0.95 3.39 1.93
CA LEU A 19 -0.12 2.27 2.39
C LEU A 19 0.68 2.59 3.66
N VAL A 20 1.12 3.84 3.83
CA VAL A 20 1.80 4.29 5.05
C VAL A 20 0.90 4.11 6.28
N GLU A 21 -0.42 4.25 6.17
CA GLU A 21 -1.34 4.00 7.29
C GLU A 21 -1.34 2.54 7.76
N PHE A 22 -0.93 1.59 6.92
CA PHE A 22 -0.82 0.18 7.26
C PHE A 22 0.53 -0.17 7.94
N SER A 23 1.49 0.75 8.03
CA SER A 23 2.88 0.40 8.35
C SER A 23 3.21 0.18 9.84
N ALA A 24 2.33 0.50 10.78
CA ALA A 24 2.74 0.64 12.18
C ALA A 24 2.66 -0.64 13.04
N PHE A 25 1.63 -1.50 12.91
CA PHE A 25 1.41 -2.67 13.80
C PHE A 25 0.43 -3.65 13.17
N LYS A 26 0.58 -4.97 13.42
CA LYS A 26 -0.33 -6.02 12.89
C LYS A 26 -1.81 -5.71 13.13
N ASP A 27 -2.19 -5.30 14.34
CA ASP A 27 -3.58 -4.98 14.67
C ASP A 27 -4.10 -3.74 13.92
N ARG A 28 -3.22 -2.76 13.66
CA ARG A 28 -3.56 -1.56 12.88
C ARG A 28 -3.68 -1.90 11.40
N VAL A 29 -2.78 -2.73 10.87
CA VAL A 29 -2.84 -3.27 9.50
C VAL A 29 -4.17 -4.00 9.30
N GLU A 30 -4.50 -4.91 10.23
CA GLU A 30 -5.70 -5.74 10.14
C GLU A 30 -6.98 -4.90 10.25
N LYS A 31 -7.01 -3.91 11.15
CA LYS A 31 -8.14 -2.98 11.25
C LYS A 31 -8.33 -2.17 9.97
N LYS A 32 -7.25 -1.58 9.45
CA LYS A 32 -7.27 -0.79 8.21
C LYS A 32 -7.65 -1.63 7.00
N PHE A 33 -7.21 -2.88 6.95
CA PHE A 33 -7.54 -3.81 5.88
C PHE A 33 -9.03 -4.16 5.90
N LYS A 34 -9.60 -4.40 7.09
CA LYS A 34 -11.04 -4.65 7.25
C LYS A 34 -11.88 -3.42 6.88
N GLU A 35 -11.41 -2.21 7.19
CA GLU A 35 -12.06 -0.95 6.78
C GLU A 35 -12.05 -0.82 5.25
N LEU A 36 -10.87 -0.98 4.63
CA LEU A 36 -10.71 -0.93 3.18
C LEU A 36 -11.55 -2.00 2.46
N ALA A 37 -11.56 -3.24 2.95
CA ALA A 37 -12.35 -4.31 2.38
C ALA A 37 -13.86 -3.98 2.37
N ARG A 38 -14.37 -3.32 3.42
CA ARG A 38 -15.76 -2.85 3.46
C ARG A 38 -16.03 -1.70 2.50
N GLU A 39 -15.05 -0.85 2.21
CA GLU A 39 -15.18 0.22 1.22
C GLU A 39 -15.16 -0.30 -0.22
N LEU A 40 -14.50 -1.44 -0.45
CA LEU A 40 -14.39 -2.06 -1.76
C LEU A 40 -15.58 -2.97 -2.08
N ASP A 41 -16.17 -3.60 -1.07
CA ASP A 41 -17.31 -4.51 -1.20
C ASP A 41 -18.49 -3.89 -1.97
N GLY A 42 -18.90 -4.56 -3.05
CA GLY A 42 -20.07 -4.18 -3.84
C GLY A 42 -19.80 -3.08 -4.88
N LYS A 43 -18.55 -2.64 -5.06
CA LYS A 43 -18.18 -1.72 -6.14
C LYS A 43 -18.05 -2.46 -7.47
N ASN A 44 -18.50 -1.80 -8.55
CA ASN A 44 -18.46 -2.38 -9.89
C ASN A 44 -17.03 -2.71 -10.38
N ASN A 45 -16.03 -2.02 -9.84
CA ASN A 45 -14.61 -2.18 -10.16
C ASN A 45 -13.79 -2.76 -8.99
N GLU A 46 -14.43 -3.47 -8.05
CA GLU A 46 -13.78 -4.03 -6.85
C GLU A 46 -12.51 -4.83 -7.18
N HIS A 47 -12.58 -5.74 -8.15
CA HIS A 47 -11.43 -6.55 -8.57
C HIS A 47 -10.25 -5.70 -9.04
N GLU A 48 -10.50 -4.67 -9.84
CA GLU A 48 -9.47 -3.77 -10.37
C GLU A 48 -8.83 -2.95 -9.24
N LEU A 49 -9.63 -2.52 -8.26
CA LEU A 49 -9.12 -1.81 -7.08
C LEU A 49 -8.20 -2.70 -6.24
N TRP A 50 -8.55 -3.98 -6.05
CA TRP A 50 -7.69 -4.94 -5.36
C TRP A 50 -6.39 -5.23 -6.11
N VAL A 51 -6.47 -5.43 -7.43
CA VAL A 51 -5.28 -5.66 -8.28
C VAL A 51 -4.34 -4.46 -8.21
N ASN A 52 -4.87 -3.24 -8.33
CA ASN A 52 -4.06 -2.02 -8.24
C ASN A 52 -3.39 -1.88 -6.88
N LEU A 53 -4.11 -2.15 -5.79
CA LEU A 53 -3.54 -2.12 -4.45
C LEU A 53 -2.40 -3.13 -4.30
N TYR A 54 -2.59 -4.37 -4.79
CA TYR A 54 -1.57 -5.41 -4.74
C TYR A 54 -0.29 -5.02 -5.47
N LEU A 55 -0.42 -4.52 -6.71
CA LEU A 55 0.73 -4.13 -7.53
C LEU A 55 1.53 -3.02 -6.84
N ILE A 56 0.87 -1.96 -6.38
CA ILE A 56 1.55 -0.82 -5.75
C ILE A 56 2.17 -1.21 -4.40
N SER A 57 1.49 -2.08 -3.64
CA SER A 57 2.04 -2.60 -2.38
C SER A 57 3.31 -3.44 -2.64
N THR A 58 3.33 -4.20 -3.72
CA THR A 58 4.47 -5.04 -4.12
C THR A 58 5.64 -4.16 -4.55
N ASP A 59 5.41 -3.17 -5.41
CA ASP A 59 6.42 -2.20 -5.85
C ASP A 59 7.03 -1.45 -4.66
N TYR A 60 6.18 -0.99 -3.73
CA TYR A 60 6.63 -0.31 -2.51
C TYR A 60 7.48 -1.25 -1.63
N ALA A 61 7.05 -2.49 -1.41
CA ALA A 61 7.78 -3.45 -0.61
C ALA A 61 9.16 -3.77 -1.21
N GLU A 62 9.24 -3.92 -2.54
CA GLU A 62 10.49 -4.12 -3.26
C GLU A 62 11.41 -2.89 -3.14
N GLU A 63 10.89 -1.68 -3.29
CA GLU A 63 11.66 -0.45 -3.12
C GLU A 63 12.24 -0.33 -1.70
N GLN A 64 11.44 -0.63 -0.67
CA GLN A 64 11.90 -0.61 0.72
C GLN A 64 12.95 -1.69 0.99
N PHE A 65 12.78 -2.89 0.42
CA PHE A 65 13.77 -3.96 0.52
C PHE A 65 15.10 -3.56 -0.13
N ASN A 66 15.05 -2.97 -1.32
CA ASN A 66 16.23 -2.49 -2.03
C ASN A 66 16.93 -1.34 -1.29
N LYS A 67 16.16 -0.42 -0.68
CA LYS A 67 16.72 0.63 0.19
C LYS A 67 17.45 0.05 1.41
N LYS A 68 16.86 -0.95 2.08
CA LYS A 68 17.51 -1.64 3.21
C LYS A 68 18.79 -2.35 2.79
N GLN A 69 18.77 -3.12 1.70
CA GLN A 69 19.98 -3.77 1.18
C GLN A 69 21.10 -2.77 0.86
N LYS A 70 20.78 -1.63 0.25
CA LYS A 70 21.77 -0.57 -0.02
C LYS A 70 22.36 0.01 1.27
N GLN A 71 21.54 0.26 2.29
CA GLN A 71 22.01 0.75 3.59
C GLN A 71 22.91 -0.28 4.30
N GLU A 72 22.52 -1.56 4.30
CA GLU A 72 23.32 -2.64 4.88
C GLU A 72 24.65 -2.84 4.14
N ALA A 73 24.65 -2.74 2.82
CA ALA A 73 25.87 -2.82 2.02
C ALA A 73 26.83 -1.65 2.32
N MET A 74 26.29 -0.43 2.49
CA MET A 74 27.09 0.75 2.82
C MET A 74 27.66 0.69 4.24
N GLN A 75 26.94 0.11 5.21
CA GLN A 75 27.43 -0.10 6.58
C GLN A 75 28.51 -1.18 6.70
N LYS A 76 28.55 -2.18 5.81
CA LYS A 76 29.60 -3.22 5.80
C LYS A 76 30.93 -2.76 5.19
N VAL A 77 30.95 -1.59 4.54
CA VAL A 77 32.10 -1.04 3.79
C VAL A 77 32.80 0.11 4.57
N SER A 78 32.27 0.52 5.73
CA SER A 78 32.96 1.36 6.73
C SER A 78 33.43 0.53 7.91
#